data_AF-A0A933ZKK1-F1
#
_entry.id   AF-A0A933ZKK1-F1
#
_cell.length_a   1.000
_cell.length_b   1.000
_cell.length_c   1.000
_cell.angle_alpha   90.00
_cell.angle_beta   90.00
_cell.angle_gamma   90.00
#
_symmetry.space_group_name_H-M   'P 1'
#
loop_
_entity.id
_entity.type
_entity.pdbx_description
1 polymer ?
#
loop_
_entity_poly.entity_id
_entity_poly.type
_entity_poly.pdbx_seq_one_letter_code
_entity_poly.pdbx_strand_id
1 'polypeptide(L)'
;MKPLIALLSASCAVVGLGCAQFERVDFEYRTEPPLETRLTWDDGTIPEGIALAVIARPVPDDSETTVELSSTDPKVLGVSPGPDKRIWVIYGVSPGTAAVSVKVDYSWKRNILVTVAEQK
;
A
#
# COMPACT_ATOMS: atom_id res chain seq x y z
N MET A 1 -33.14 -59.73 -1.83
CA MET A 1 -33.34 -58.79 -0.71
C MET A 1 -32.04 -58.00 -0.53
N LYS A 2 -32.07 -56.69 -0.74
CA LYS A 2 -30.93 -55.76 -0.69
C LYS A 2 -30.90 -55.06 0.68
N PRO A 3 -29.74 -54.92 1.31
CA PRO A 3 -29.46 -53.79 2.20
C PRO A 3 -28.23 -53.04 1.68
N LEU A 4 -28.36 -51.77 1.29
CA LEU A 4 -28.40 -50.55 2.10
C LEU A 4 -27.02 -49.86 1.96
N ILE A 5 -26.97 -48.88 1.06
CA ILE A 5 -25.81 -48.05 0.77
C ILE A 5 -25.63 -47.09 1.95
N ALA A 6 -24.55 -47.23 2.70
CA ALA A 6 -24.14 -46.28 3.71
C ALA A 6 -23.41 -45.12 3.03
N LEU A 7 -24.07 -43.96 2.96
CA LEU A 7 -23.41 -42.68 2.69
C LEU A 7 -22.48 -42.38 3.88
N LEU A 8 -21.18 -42.54 3.68
CA LEU A 8 -20.18 -41.91 4.56
C LEU A 8 -19.91 -40.50 4.02
N SER A 9 -20.59 -39.52 4.60
CA SER A 9 -20.33 -38.10 4.42
C SER A 9 -18.96 -37.79 5.01
N ALA A 10 -17.91 -37.74 4.18
CA ALA A 10 -16.60 -37.29 4.61
C ALA A 10 -16.64 -35.77 4.84
N SER A 11 -16.80 -35.39 6.10
CA SER A 11 -16.71 -34.02 6.58
C SER A 11 -15.43 -33.35 6.09
N CYS A 12 -15.60 -32.35 5.23
CA CYS A 12 -14.53 -31.44 4.85
C CYS A 12 -14.20 -30.59 6.09
N ALA A 13 -13.17 -30.99 6.85
CA ALA A 13 -12.61 -30.17 7.90
C ALA A 13 -11.90 -28.99 7.22
N VAL A 14 -12.62 -27.89 7.07
CA VAL A 14 -12.04 -26.60 6.71
C VAL A 14 -11.19 -26.17 7.90
N VAL A 15 -9.90 -26.50 7.84
CA VAL A 15 -8.90 -25.93 8.74
C VAL A 15 -8.78 -24.46 8.35
N GLY A 16 -9.54 -23.62 9.06
CA GLY A 16 -9.37 -22.17 9.02
C GLY A 16 -7.99 -21.82 9.55
N LEU A 17 -6.99 -21.83 8.67
CA LEU A 17 -5.77 -21.08 8.88
C LEU A 17 -6.19 -19.61 8.85
N GLY A 18 -6.33 -19.03 10.04
CA GLY A 18 -6.41 -17.58 10.22
C GLY A 18 -5.10 -16.97 9.78
N CYS A 19 -4.90 -16.82 8.47
CA CYS A 19 -3.92 -15.91 7.94
C CYS A 19 -4.33 -14.52 8.44
N ALA A 20 -3.46 -13.84 9.18
CA ALA A 20 -3.62 -12.42 9.44
C ALA A 20 -3.74 -11.73 8.08
N GLN A 21 -4.96 -11.33 7.71
CA GLN A 21 -5.23 -10.75 6.41
C GLN A 21 -4.73 -9.31 6.45
N PHE A 22 -3.82 -8.97 5.53
CA PHE A 22 -3.39 -7.60 5.33
C PHE A 22 -4.60 -6.65 5.24
N GLU A 23 -4.58 -5.58 6.02
CA GLU A 23 -5.68 -4.60 6.09
C GLU A 23 -5.33 -3.32 5.31
N ARG A 24 -4.19 -2.71 5.64
CA ARG A 24 -3.77 -1.43 5.08
C ARG A 24 -2.27 -1.17 5.20
N VAL A 25 -1.79 -0.13 4.53
CA VAL A 25 -0.47 0.46 4.79
C VAL A 25 -0.64 1.80 5.50
N ASP A 26 0.02 1.93 6.65
CA ASP A 26 0.19 3.20 7.34
C ASP A 26 1.48 3.89 6.88
N PHE A 27 1.40 5.19 6.58
CA PHE A 27 2.55 6.01 6.19
C PHE A 27 3.02 6.85 7.36
N GLU A 28 4.25 6.60 7.83
CA GLU A 28 4.90 7.41 8.85
C GLU A 28 5.92 8.37 8.21
N TYR A 29 5.75 9.67 8.44
CA TYR A 29 6.68 10.68 7.93
C TYR A 29 8.00 10.65 8.70
N ARG A 30 9.11 10.68 7.96
CA ARG A 30 10.46 10.78 8.51
C ARG A 30 11.04 12.19 8.46
N THR A 31 10.34 13.09 7.80
CA THR A 31 10.72 14.48 7.57
C THR A 31 9.52 15.37 7.89
N GLU A 32 9.78 16.55 8.46
CA GLU A 32 8.79 17.63 8.52
C GLU A 32 8.86 18.41 7.20
N PRO A 33 7.88 18.26 6.30
CA PRO A 33 7.90 19.00 5.04
C PRO A 33 7.75 20.51 5.30
N PRO A 34 8.38 21.36 4.48
CA PRO A 34 8.30 22.81 4.64
C PRO A 34 6.91 23.39 4.33
N LEU A 35 6.06 22.60 3.67
CA LEU A 35 4.70 22.95 3.28
C LEU A 35 3.73 21.85 3.70
N GLU A 36 2.45 22.21 3.87
CA GLU A 36 1.41 21.26 4.21
C GLU A 36 1.37 20.11 3.20
N THR A 37 1.55 18.91 3.73
CA THR A 37 1.60 17.68 2.95
C THR A 37 0.86 16.60 3.70
N ARG A 38 0.07 15.81 2.97
CA ARG A 38 -0.69 14.70 3.53
C ARG A 38 -0.62 13.50 2.58
N LEU A 39 -0.45 12.33 3.14
CA LEU A 39 -0.51 11.04 2.48
C LEU A 39 -1.09 10.07 3.51
N THR A 40 -2.18 9.44 3.15
CA THR A 40 -2.91 8.49 3.96
C THR A 40 -3.17 7.24 3.12
N TRP A 41 -3.84 6.26 3.73
CA TRP A 41 -4.26 5.06 3.01
C TRP A 41 -5.29 5.31 1.92
N ASP A 42 -6.04 6.43 2.02
CA ASP A 42 -7.17 6.71 1.14
C ASP A 42 -6.85 7.75 0.07
N ASP A 43 -6.07 8.76 0.43
CA ASP A 43 -5.70 9.86 -0.46
C ASP A 43 -4.37 10.54 -0.04
N GLY A 44 -3.92 11.49 -0.86
CA GLY A 44 -2.82 12.37 -0.53
C GLY A 44 -2.84 13.71 -1.26
N THR A 45 -2.04 14.64 -0.76
CA THR A 45 -1.74 15.95 -1.33
C THR A 45 -0.28 16.26 -1.06
N ILE A 46 0.48 16.50 -2.13
CA ILE A 46 1.91 16.80 -2.07
C ILE A 46 2.16 18.05 -2.91
N PRO A 47 2.81 19.10 -2.39
CA PRO A 47 3.15 20.24 -3.22
C PRO A 47 4.16 19.87 -4.31
N GLU A 48 4.07 20.51 -5.47
CA GLU A 48 5.07 20.40 -6.54
C GLU A 48 6.46 20.73 -6.00
N GLY A 49 7.48 19.97 -6.40
CA GLY A 49 8.87 20.19 -5.99
C GLY A 49 9.19 19.77 -4.54
N ILE A 50 8.21 19.29 -3.76
CA ILE A 50 8.44 18.78 -2.41
C ILE A 50 8.60 17.26 -2.44
N ALA A 51 9.58 16.77 -1.68
CA ALA A 51 9.85 15.36 -1.47
C ALA A 51 9.66 14.99 0.01
N LEU A 52 9.15 13.78 0.25
CA LEU A 52 8.87 13.26 1.59
C LEU A 52 9.47 11.87 1.71
N ALA A 53 10.21 11.64 2.78
CA ALA A 53 10.57 10.29 3.16
C ALA A 53 9.47 9.71 4.07
N VAL A 54 8.90 8.58 3.68
CA VAL A 54 7.88 7.86 4.46
C VAL A 54 8.32 6.43 4.73
N ILE A 55 7.94 5.91 5.90
CA ILE A 55 7.95 4.46 6.16
C ILE A 55 6.57 3.93 5.81
N ALA A 56 6.51 2.97 4.89
CA ALA A 56 5.28 2.26 4.52
C ALA A 56 5.16 0.99 5.38
N ARG A 57 4.33 1.03 6.43
CA ARG A 57 4.14 -0.09 7.36
C ARG A 57 2.84 -0.85 7.04
N PRO A 58 2.89 -2.17 6.79
CA PRO A 58 1.67 -2.96 6.71
C PRO A 58 0.99 -3.01 8.07
N VAL A 59 -0.34 -3.18 8.06
CA VAL A 59 -1.17 -3.40 9.25
C VAL A 59 -1.92 -4.73 9.07
N PRO A 60 -1.73 -5.71 9.96
CA PRO A 60 -0.79 -5.70 11.09
C PRO A 60 0.69 -5.62 10.64
N ASP A 61 1.56 -5.07 11.50
CA ASP A 61 2.99 -4.97 11.19
C ASP A 61 3.63 -6.35 11.21
N ASP A 62 4.07 -6.79 10.03
CA ASP A 62 4.74 -8.06 9.81
C ASP A 62 6.03 -7.82 9.01
N SER A 63 7.17 -8.18 9.61
CA SER A 63 8.51 -8.02 9.01
C SER A 63 8.69 -8.80 7.71
N GLU A 64 7.93 -9.87 7.51
CA GLU A 64 7.97 -10.68 6.30
C GLU A 64 7.13 -10.07 5.16
N THR A 65 6.15 -9.22 5.49
CA THR A 65 5.32 -8.55 4.50
C THR A 65 6.12 -7.52 3.71
N THR A 66 6.13 -7.69 2.39
CA THR A 66 6.82 -6.78 1.46
C THR A 66 5.83 -5.75 0.92
N VAL A 67 6.16 -4.46 1.08
CA VAL A 67 5.40 -3.34 0.54
C VAL A 67 6.21 -2.65 -0.55
N GLU A 68 5.71 -2.65 -1.77
CA GLU A 68 6.28 -1.93 -2.91
C GLU A 68 5.38 -0.75 -3.30
N LEU A 69 6.00 0.41 -3.47
CA LEU A 69 5.30 1.60 -3.97
C LEU A 69 5.80 1.95 -5.38
N SER A 70 4.89 2.38 -6.24
CA SER A 70 5.23 2.96 -7.54
C SER A 70 4.25 4.07 -7.91
N SER A 71 4.64 4.95 -8.82
CA SER A 71 3.73 5.95 -9.37
C SER A 71 3.03 5.41 -10.62
N THR A 72 1.74 5.71 -10.77
CA THR A 72 1.02 5.45 -12.02
C THR A 72 1.33 6.49 -13.11
N ASP A 73 1.80 7.68 -12.72
CA ASP A 73 2.24 8.73 -13.66
C ASP A 73 3.47 9.46 -13.10
N PRO A 74 4.69 9.01 -13.48
CA PRO A 74 5.94 9.64 -13.06
C PRO A 74 6.14 11.08 -13.52
N LYS A 75 5.33 11.59 -14.46
CA LYS A 75 5.41 13.00 -14.89
C LYS A 75 4.72 13.94 -13.92
N VAL A 76 3.77 13.44 -13.13
CA VAL A 76 3.03 14.19 -12.11
C VAL A 76 3.59 13.90 -10.72
N LEU A 77 3.78 12.63 -10.39
CA LEU A 77 4.20 12.18 -9.05
C LEU A 77 5.35 11.18 -9.15
N GLY A 78 6.44 11.43 -8.42
CA GLY A 78 7.56 10.53 -8.31
C GLY A 78 7.47 9.64 -7.06
N VAL A 79 7.89 8.39 -7.21
CA VAL A 79 8.05 7.43 -6.10
C VAL A 79 9.38 6.73 -6.30
N SER A 80 10.21 6.65 -5.27
CA SER A 80 11.52 6.01 -5.32
C SER A 80 11.82 5.26 -4.04
N PRO A 81 12.50 4.10 -4.11
CA PRO A 81 12.89 3.37 -2.91
C PRO A 81 13.94 4.15 -2.12
N GLY A 82 13.85 4.07 -0.79
CA GLY A 82 14.85 4.56 0.14
C GLY A 82 15.96 3.54 0.42
N PRO A 83 16.83 3.81 1.40
CA PRO A 83 17.93 2.91 1.76
C PRO A 83 17.47 1.60 2.40
N ASP A 84 16.30 1.61 3.07
CA ASP A 84 15.70 0.44 3.70
C ASP A 84 14.45 -0.03 2.95
N LYS A 85 14.14 -1.32 3.02
CA LYS A 85 13.03 -1.97 2.28
C LYS A 85 11.63 -1.36 2.51
N ARG A 86 11.44 -0.61 3.59
CA ARG A 86 10.16 0.04 3.96
C ARG A 86 10.19 1.56 3.82
N ILE A 87 11.35 2.15 3.52
CA ILE A 87 11.50 3.59 3.34
C ILE A 87 11.27 3.91 1.87
N TRP A 88 10.45 4.91 1.62
CA TRP A 88 10.14 5.40 0.28
C TRP A 88 10.23 6.91 0.24
N VAL A 89 10.68 7.44 -0.89
CA VAL A 89 10.64 8.87 -1.18
C VAL A 89 9.52 9.13 -2.18
N ILE A 90 8.58 9.98 -1.81
CA ILE A 90 7.44 10.37 -2.66
C ILE A 90 7.54 11.88 -2.88
N TYR A 91 7.45 12.32 -4.13
CA TYR A 91 7.68 13.72 -4.48
C TYR A 91 6.77 14.23 -5.60
N GLY A 92 6.34 15.49 -5.49
CA GLY A 92 5.57 16.16 -6.53
C GLY A 92 6.47 16.60 -7.69
N VAL A 93 6.13 16.22 -8.92
CA VAL A 93 6.91 16.56 -10.13
C VAL A 93 6.29 17.70 -10.90
N SER A 94 4.98 17.64 -11.14
CA SER A 94 4.21 18.70 -11.79
C SER A 94 2.76 18.71 -11.28
N PRO A 95 2.04 19.84 -11.35
CA PRO A 95 0.68 19.93 -10.83
C PRO A 95 -0.25 18.98 -11.58
N GLY A 96 -1.08 18.26 -10.83
CA GLY A 96 -1.97 17.25 -11.41
C GLY A 96 -2.47 16.25 -10.38
N THR A 97 -3.04 15.15 -10.87
CA THR A 97 -3.42 14.01 -10.01
C THR A 97 -2.85 12.74 -10.58
N ALA A 98 -2.17 11.97 -9.73
CA ALA A 98 -1.64 10.66 -10.04
C ALA A 98 -1.98 9.70 -8.89
N ALA A 99 -1.58 8.44 -8.98
CA ALA A 99 -1.73 7.50 -7.88
C ALA A 99 -0.40 6.91 -7.43
N VAL A 100 -0.28 6.71 -6.12
CA VAL A 100 0.68 5.77 -5.55
C VAL A 100 0.06 4.39 -5.63
N SER A 101 0.61 3.55 -6.49
CA SER A 101 0.30 2.12 -6.56
C SER A 101 1.04 1.39 -5.45
N VAL A 102 0.28 0.90 -4.47
CA VAL A 102 0.76 0.06 -3.38
C VAL A 102 0.59 -1.40 -3.77
N LYS A 103 1.68 -2.17 -3.70
CA LYS A 103 1.67 -3.62 -3.90
C LYS A 103 2.16 -4.32 -2.64
N VAL A 104 1.41 -5.31 -2.16
CA VAL A 104 1.74 -6.08 -0.95
C VAL A 104 1.89 -7.55 -1.30
N ASP A 105 3.00 -8.15 -0.87
CA ASP A 105 3.37 -9.55 -1.12
C ASP A 105 3.17 -9.96 -2.59
N TYR A 106 3.55 -9.07 -3.49
CA TYR A 106 3.50 -9.24 -4.94
C TYR A 106 2.11 -9.55 -5.55
N SER A 107 1.04 -9.55 -4.77
CA SER A 107 -0.28 -10.05 -5.19
C SER A 107 -1.40 -9.05 -4.93
N TRP A 108 -1.40 -8.41 -3.78
CA TRP A 108 -2.41 -7.40 -3.45
C TRP A 108 -2.01 -6.04 -4.03
N LYS A 109 -2.96 -5.30 -4.60
CA LYS A 109 -2.70 -3.99 -5.22
C LYS A 109 -3.83 -3.00 -4.96
N ARG A 110 -3.48 -1.76 -4.57
CA ARG A 110 -4.39 -0.60 -4.51
C ARG A 110 -3.69 0.64 -5.02
N ASN A 111 -4.48 1.55 -5.59
CA ASN A 111 -4.04 2.88 -5.97
C ASN A 111 -4.58 3.91 -4.98
N ILE A 112 -3.69 4.71 -4.42
CA ILE A 112 -4.01 5.86 -3.55
C ILE A 112 -3.90 7.10 -4.41
N LEU A 113 -5.00 7.86 -4.56
CA LEU A 113 -5.00 9.07 -5.35
C LEU A 113 -4.24 10.18 -4.61
N VAL A 114 -3.31 10.82 -5.31
CA VAL A 114 -2.49 11.91 -4.78
C VAL A 114 -2.59 13.10 -5.71
N THR A 115 -3.02 14.24 -5.17
CA THR A 115 -3.00 15.52 -5.86
C THR A 115 -1.66 16.19 -5.66
N VAL A 116 -1.00 16.55 -6.76
CA VAL A 116 0.18 17.41 -6.74
C VAL A 116 -0.27 18.86 -6.89
N ALA A 117 -0.13 19.64 -5.82
CA ALA A 117 -0.60 21.01 -5.76
C ALA A 117 0.45 21.99 -6.30
N GLU A 118 0.02 22.94 -7.12
CA GLU A 118 0.85 24.04 -7.59
C GLU A 118 1.31 24.90 -6.39
N GLN A 119 2.60 25.25 -6.36
CA GLN A 119 3.10 26.22 -5.39
C GLN A 119 2.82 27.64 -5.91
N LYS A 120 2.11 28.45 -5.11
CA LYS A 120 1.83 29.86 -5.42
C LYS A 120 2.67 30.79 -4.56
#